data_AF-A0A3D1GCR0-F1
#
_entry.id   AF-A0A3D1GCR0-F1
#
_cell.length_a   1.000
_cell.length_b   1.000
_cell.length_c   1.000
_cell.angle_alpha   90.00
_cell.angle_beta   90.00
_cell.angle_gamma   90.00
#
_symmetry.space_group_name_H-M   'P 1'
#
loop_
_entity.id
_entity.type
_entity.pdbx_description
1 polymer ?
#
loop_
_entity_poly.entity_id
_entity_poly.type
_entity_poly.pdbx_seq_one_letter_code
_entity_poly.pdbx_strand_id
1 'polypeptide(L)' 'LSYEKDGLMVMEEQEFVPVPANASVMFKQGGLHIMLIQPDNDINEGDSVAVELTFKSGRTLSAQVPVRPATGMKMDMQGH' A
#
# COMPACT_ATOMS: atom_id res chain seq x y z
N LEU A 1 6.40 -4.53 -2.51
CA LEU A 1 6.43 -5.62 -1.51
C LEU A 1 7.42 -5.24 -0.43
N SER A 2 6.97 -5.07 0.81
CA SER A 2 7.87 -4.95 1.96
C SER A 2 8.11 -6.32 2.59
N TYR A 3 9.34 -6.60 2.98
CA TYR A 3 9.70 -7.78 3.79
C TYR A 3 10.96 -7.50 4.61
N GLU A 4 11.14 -8.21 5.71
CA GLU A 4 12.38 -8.15 6.50
C GLU A 4 13.44 -9.05 5.87
N LYS A 5 14.67 -8.55 5.77
CA LYS A 5 15.85 -9.30 5.38
C LYS A 5 17.01 -8.88 6.28
N ASP A 6 17.53 -9.83 7.06
CA ASP A 6 18.66 -9.61 7.99
C ASP A 6 18.43 -8.45 8.97
N GLY A 7 17.19 -8.31 9.47
CA GLY A 7 16.79 -7.22 10.37
C GLY A 7 16.57 -5.86 9.68
N LEU A 8 16.72 -5.80 8.36
CA LEU A 8 16.45 -4.61 7.55
C LEU A 8 15.12 -4.75 6.82
N MET A 9 14.31 -3.69 6.82
CA MET A 9 13.11 -3.63 6.01
C MET A 9 13.49 -3.33 4.56
N VAL A 10 13.25 -4.30 3.68
CA VAL A 10 13.45 -4.17 2.24
C VAL A 10 12.12 -3.84 1.58
N MET A 11 12.14 -2.90 0.64
CA MET A 11 11.01 -2.61 -0.24
C MET A 11 11.41 -2.97 -1.67
N GLU A 12 10.64 -3.87 -2.27
CA GLU A 12 10.79 -4.27 -3.66
C GLU A 12 9.60 -3.77 -4.46
N GLU A 13 9.84 -2.96 -5.48
CA GLU A 13 8.79 -2.52 -6.40
C GLU A 13 8.22 -3.74 -7.15
N GLN A 14 6.91 -3.74 -7.41
CA GLN A 14 6.25 -4.80 -8.16
C GLN A 14 5.53 -4.17 -9.34
N GLU A 15 5.97 -4.47 -10.57
CA GLU A 15 5.33 -3.96 -11.79
C GLU A 15 3.88 -4.44 -11.93
N PHE A 16 3.58 -5.64 -11.42
CA PHE A 16 2.26 -6.22 -11.41
C PHE A 16 2.08 -7.14 -10.20
N VAL A 17 0.83 -7.33 -9.78
CA VAL A 17 0.48 -8.22 -8.67
C VAL A 17 -0.43 -9.34 -9.20
N PRO A 18 0.03 -10.61 -9.19
CA PRO A 18 -0.80 -11.72 -9.64
C PRO A 18 -1.96 -11.95 -8.67
N VAL A 19 -3.16 -12.11 -9.22
CA VAL A 19 -4.36 -12.46 -8.45
C VAL A 19 -4.80 -13.87 -8.86
N PRO A 20 -4.46 -14.92 -8.08
CA PRO A 20 -4.83 -16.30 -8.41
C PRO A 20 -6.35 -16.50 -8.39
N ALA A 21 -6.84 -17.43 -9.20
CA ALA A 21 -8.25 -17.81 -9.19
C ALA A 21 -8.67 -18.34 -7.81
N ASN A 22 -9.84 -17.91 -7.33
CA ASN A 22 -10.38 -18.25 -6.01
C ASN A 22 -9.50 -17.82 -4.82
N ALA A 23 -8.56 -16.89 -5.03
CA ALA A 23 -7.76 -16.30 -3.97
C ALA A 23 -8.01 -14.80 -3.86
N SER A 24 -7.64 -14.23 -2.71
CA SER A 24 -7.65 -12.79 -2.47
C SER A 24 -6.23 -12.32 -2.21
N VAL A 25 -5.86 -11.20 -2.81
CA VAL A 25 -4.60 -10.53 -2.54
C VAL A 25 -4.87 -9.35 -1.62
N MET A 26 -4.12 -9.26 -0.52
CA MET A 26 -4.30 -8.22 0.48
C MET A 26 -3.11 -7.26 0.48
N PHE A 27 -3.40 -5.97 0.35
CA PHE A 27 -2.43 -4.92 0.58
C PHE A 27 -2.48 -4.55 2.06
N LYS A 28 -1.36 -4.74 2.76
CA LYS A 28 -1.20 -4.45 4.20
C LYS A 28 0.22 -4.00 4.51
N GLN A 29 0.36 -3.26 5.61
CA GLN A 29 1.65 -2.87 6.15
C GLN A 29 2.55 -4.09 6.39
N GLY A 30 3.85 -3.94 6.11
CA GLY A 30 4.81 -5.05 6.17
C GLY A 30 4.66 -6.09 5.06
N GLY A 31 3.87 -5.82 4.03
CA GLY A 31 3.68 -6.69 2.86
C GLY A 31 3.48 -5.87 1.58
N LEU A 32 2.51 -6.25 0.76
CA LEU A 32 2.11 -5.47 -0.40
C LEU A 32 1.50 -4.14 0.04
N HIS A 33 2.00 -3.04 -0.49
CA HIS A 33 1.52 -1.70 -0.23
C HIS A 33 1.62 -0.89 -1.52
N ILE A 34 0.74 0.09 -1.68
CA ILE A 34 0.75 1.03 -2.80
C ILE A 34 1.44 2.30 -2.31
N MET A 35 2.51 2.70 -3.00
CA MET A 35 3.20 3.97 -2.70
C MET A 35 2.63 5.09 -3.56
N LEU A 36 2.32 6.21 -2.93
CA LEU A 36 2.01 7.45 -3.62
C LEU A 36 3.28 8.29 -3.64
N ILE A 37 3.87 8.48 -4.82
CA ILE A 37 5.09 9.25 -5.01
C ILE A 37 4.69 10.63 -5.51
N GLN A 38 5.09 11.67 -4.77
CA GLN A 38 4.89 13.08 -5.15
C GLN A 38 3.45 13.39 -5.65
N PRO A 39 2.43 13.26 -4.78
CA PRO A 39 1.06 13.58 -5.18
C PRO A 39 0.95 15.06 -5.56
N ASP A 40 0.18 15.36 -6.61
CA ASP A 40 -0.04 16.73 -7.10
C ASP A 40 -0.81 17.61 -6.10
N ASN A 41 -1.58 16.98 -5.22
CA ASN A 41 -2.37 17.65 -4.18
C ASN A 41 -1.95 17.14 -2.81
N ASP A 42 -2.04 18.02 -1.81
CA ASP A 42 -1.88 17.62 -0.42
C ASP A 42 -2.97 16.62 -0.02
N ILE A 43 -2.56 15.56 0.67
CA ILE A 43 -3.43 14.49 1.14
C ILE A 43 -3.60 14.65 2.65
N ASN A 44 -4.79 15.08 3.08
CA ASN A 44 -5.08 15.40 4.48
C ASN A 44 -5.98 14.34 5.14
N GLU A 45 -5.94 14.30 6.47
CA GLU A 45 -6.88 13.47 7.23
C GLU A 45 -8.33 13.86 6.92
N GLY A 46 -9.17 12.86 6.68
CA GLY A 46 -10.57 13.06 6.29
C GLY A 46 -10.80 13.12 4.79
N ASP A 47 -9.74 13.26 3.98
CA ASP A 47 -9.83 13.16 2.53
C ASP A 47 -10.12 11.72 2.09
N SER A 48 -10.51 11.57 0.82
CA SER A 48 -10.63 10.28 0.15
C SER A 48 -9.87 10.29 -1.17
N VAL A 49 -9.01 9.30 -1.35
CA VAL A 49 -8.23 9.12 -2.58
C VAL A 49 -8.98 8.15 -3.48
N ALA A 50 -9.28 8.58 -4.71
CA ALA A 50 -9.79 7.69 -5.74
C ALA A 50 -8.63 6.85 -6.30
N VAL A 51 -8.78 5.53 -6.27
CA VAL A 51 -7.82 4.56 -6.80
C VAL A 51 -8.51 3.76 -7.89
N GLU A 52 -7.87 3.66 -9.05
CA GLU A 52 -8.30 2.78 -10.13
C GLU A 52 -7.30 1.63 -10.31
N LEU A 53 -7.79 0.40 -10.21
CA LEU A 53 -7.01 -0.81 -10.45
C LEU A 53 -7.37 -1.37 -11.83
N THR A 54 -6.40 -1.39 -12.72
CA THR A 54 -6.56 -1.98 -14.06
C THR A 54 -6.10 -3.42 -14.06
N PHE A 55 -6.97 -4.33 -14.49
CA PHE A 55 -6.66 -5.75 -14.62
C PHE A 55 -6.24 -6.06 -16.05
N LYS A 56 -5.39 -7.09 -16.22
CA LYS A 56 -4.92 -7.56 -17.54
C LYS A 56 -6.06 -7.89 -18.53
N SER A 57 -7.25 -8.22 -18.02
CA SER A 57 -8.46 -8.46 -18.84
C SER A 57 -9.06 -7.19 -19.45
N GLY A 58 -8.53 -6.00 -19.14
CA GLY A 58 -9.09 -4.71 -19.54
C GLY A 58 -10.19 -4.21 -18.60
N ARG A 59 -10.54 -4.96 -17.55
CA ARG A 59 -11.48 -4.52 -16.52
C ARG A 59 -10.80 -3.52 -15.60
N THR A 60 -11.53 -2.51 -15.16
CA THR A 60 -11.10 -1.58 -14.12
C THR A 60 -11.95 -1.75 -12.87
N LEU A 61 -11.35 -1.48 -11.71
CA LEU A 61 -12.03 -1.36 -10.43
C LEU A 61 -11.68 0.00 -9.83
N SER A 62 -12.68 0.84 -9.66
CA SER A 62 -12.53 2.12 -8.95
C SER A 62 -12.91 1.94 -7.49
N ALA A 63 -12.08 2.45 -6.59
CA ALA A 63 -12.31 2.45 -5.16
C ALA A 63 -12.00 3.84 -4.57
N GLN A 64 -12.80 4.26 -3.58
CA GLN A 64 -12.47 5.43 -2.77
C GLN A 64 -11.84 4.96 -1.46
N VAL A 65 -10.60 5.38 -1.21
CA VAL A 65 -9.83 4.99 -0.03
C VAL A 65 -9.75 6.18 0.91
N PRO A 66 -10.31 6.10 2.13
CA PRO A 66 -10.24 7.20 3.08
C PRO A 66 -8.81 7.36 3.60
N VAL A 67 -8.35 8.60 3.66
CA VAL A 67 -7.07 8.96 4.26
C VAL A 67 -7.21 8.90 5.77
N ARG A 68 -6.32 8.15 6.40
CA ARG A 68 -6.26 8.01 7.86
C ARG A 68 -4.87 8.42 8.35
N PRO A 69 -4.74 8.92 9.58
CA PRO A 69 -3.44 9.12 10.20
C PRO A 69 -2.62 7.85 10.09
N ALA A 70 -1.31 7.99 9.91
CA ALA A 70 -0.39 6.86 9.95
C ALA A 70 -0.26 6.33 11.40
N THR A 71 -1.29 5.70 11.93
CA THR A 71 -1.33 5.18 13.31
C THR A 71 -0.51 3.90 13.50
N GLY A 72 0.39 3.57 12.56
CA GLY A 72 1.07 2.27 12.46
C GLY A 72 2.57 2.26 12.82
N MET A 73 3.23 3.41 12.98
CA MET A 73 4.58 3.44 13.55
C MET A 73 4.54 4.08 14.94
N LYS A 74 4.11 3.28 15.92
CA LYS A 74 4.85 3.32 17.18
C LYS A 74 6.21 2.74 16.86
N MET A 75 7.15 3.60 16.46
CA MET A 75 8.54 3.32 16.79
C MET A 75 8.59 3.44 18.31
N ASP A 76 8.41 2.33 19.01
CA ASP A 76 8.88 2.19 20.37
C ASP A 76 10.42 2.30 20.29
N MET A 77 10.93 3.54 20.21
CA MET A 77 12.29 3.86 20.61
C MET A 77 12.36 3.70 22.14
N GLN A 78 12.23 2.47 22.61
CA GLN A 78 12.71 2.10 23.92
C GLN A 78 14.07 1.44 23.71
N GLY A 79 15.12 2.27 23.73
CA GLY A 79 16.49 1.84 23.56
C GLY A 79 17.46 2.78 24.26
N HIS A 80 17.69 2.48 25.53
CA HIS A 80 18.78 2.91 26.45
C HIS A 80 18.83 4.35 26.95
#